data_AF-A0A553QLK9-F1
#
_entry.id   AF-A0A553QLK9-F1
#
_cell.length_a   1.000
_cell.length_b   1.000
_cell.length_c   1.000
_cell.angle_alpha   90.00
_cell.angle_beta   90.00
_cell.angle_gamma   90.00
#
_symmetry.space_group_name_H-M   'P 1'
#
loop_
_entity.id
_entity.type
_entity.pdbx_description
1 polymer ?
#
loop_
_entity_poly.entity_id
_entity_poly.type
_entity_poly.pdbx_seq_one_letter_code
_entity_poly.pdbx_strand_id
1 'polypeptide(L)'
;MEEAVELKILPDVSDNNNVSSEQTTGVNPGNGAHESSTLLSAIQVNGNNGDPNEVDGVVVDSSDKTSKLHRELQSLKEDLSEVVVWKFRLWMVILFVIVAILLGIVISIIVCAVEVDADENYDKSSFVVGRFFKGNFTLSNSTLEQESLMNTLNQQLTDVYSASPALERYFSNSSINGFKDTTAQFELQFLMPLEHEEVLRFPLSLKMVKNILLQHFYDQDSGGPLFVIPTSLRMEAY
;
A
#
# COMPACT_ATOMS: atom_id res chain seq x y z
N MET A 1 -41.48 38.40 -41.87
CA MET A 1 -40.00 38.25 -41.77
C MET A 1 -39.64 37.98 -40.31
N GLU A 2 -39.83 36.79 -39.75
CA GLU A 2 -39.91 35.45 -40.37
C GLU A 2 -38.72 35.16 -41.29
N GLU A 3 -37.71 34.48 -40.77
CA GLU A 3 -37.49 33.08 -41.16
C GLU A 3 -36.75 32.35 -40.03
N ALA A 4 -37.10 31.09 -39.83
CA ALA A 4 -36.34 30.13 -39.04
C ALA A 4 -35.87 29.03 -40.00
N VAL A 5 -34.66 28.50 -39.82
CA VAL A 5 -34.20 27.30 -40.54
C VAL A 5 -33.48 26.37 -39.57
N GLU A 6 -33.80 25.09 -39.71
CA GLU A 6 -33.48 23.98 -38.78
C GLU A 6 -32.04 23.44 -38.84
N LEU A 7 -31.80 22.51 -37.91
CA LEU A 7 -30.63 21.64 -37.80
C LEU A 7 -30.29 20.86 -39.09
N LYS A 8 -29.05 20.37 -39.14
CA LYS A 8 -28.66 19.20 -39.92
C LYS A 8 -27.82 18.24 -39.06
N ILE A 9 -28.20 16.97 -38.99
CA ILE A 9 -27.53 15.90 -38.22
C ILE A 9 -27.11 14.77 -39.18
N LEU A 10 -26.14 13.93 -38.76
CA LEU A 10 -25.65 12.65 -39.34
C LEU A 10 -24.68 12.77 -40.53
N PRO A 11 -23.83 11.76 -40.85
CA PRO A 11 -23.50 10.46 -40.17
C PRO A 11 -22.00 10.37 -39.74
N ASP A 12 -21.37 9.26 -39.29
CA ASP A 12 -21.72 8.07 -38.44
C ASP A 12 -20.46 7.11 -38.35
N VAL A 13 -20.51 6.03 -37.55
CA VAL A 13 -19.64 4.79 -37.55
C VAL A 13 -18.28 4.79 -36.79
N SER A 14 -17.95 3.59 -36.29
CA SER A 14 -16.68 3.04 -35.73
C SER A 14 -16.38 3.26 -34.23
N ASP A 15 -15.96 2.25 -33.45
CA ASP A 15 -15.87 0.81 -33.76
C ASP A 15 -15.88 -0.09 -32.51
N ASN A 16 -16.10 -1.37 -32.78
CA ASN A 16 -16.09 -2.52 -31.86
C ASN A 16 -14.90 -2.56 -30.86
N ASN A 17 -15.11 -3.14 -29.67
CA ASN A 17 -14.16 -4.12 -29.15
C ASN A 17 -14.76 -5.14 -28.16
N ASN A 18 -14.27 -6.37 -28.30
CA ASN A 18 -14.70 -7.59 -27.61
C ASN A 18 -13.68 -7.99 -26.55
N VAL A 19 -14.10 -8.29 -25.31
CA VAL A 19 -13.26 -8.99 -24.31
C VAL A 19 -14.09 -10.03 -23.55
N SER A 20 -13.51 -11.22 -23.44
CA SER A 20 -14.02 -12.40 -22.75
C SER A 20 -14.40 -12.19 -21.28
N SER A 21 -15.44 -12.89 -20.84
CA SER A 21 -15.66 -13.22 -19.42
C SER A 21 -15.01 -14.58 -19.10
N GLU A 22 -13.79 -14.59 -18.57
CA GLU A 22 -13.22 -15.77 -17.91
C GLU A 22 -13.57 -15.74 -16.42
N GLN A 23 -14.28 -16.77 -15.95
CA GLN A 23 -14.73 -16.88 -14.55
C GLN A 23 -13.86 -17.89 -13.77
N THR A 24 -12.83 -17.36 -13.12
CA THR A 24 -12.11 -17.97 -11.98
C THR A 24 -11.77 -16.81 -11.01
N THR A 25 -11.71 -16.92 -9.68
CA THR A 25 -11.61 -18.08 -8.78
C THR A 25 -12.10 -17.66 -7.38
N GLY A 26 -12.30 -18.62 -6.45
CA GLY A 26 -12.12 -18.33 -5.01
C GLY A 26 -13.32 -18.60 -4.09
N VAL A 27 -13.36 -19.81 -3.51
CA VAL A 27 -14.04 -20.08 -2.23
C VAL A 27 -13.03 -20.79 -1.31
N ASN A 28 -12.92 -20.29 -0.07
CA ASN A 28 -11.94 -20.71 0.93
C ASN A 28 -12.35 -22.05 1.61
N PRO A 29 -11.43 -22.84 2.20
CA PRO A 29 -11.70 -24.22 2.60
C PRO A 29 -12.37 -24.36 3.97
N GLY A 30 -13.14 -25.45 4.13
CA GLY A 30 -13.73 -25.88 5.40
C GLY A 30 -12.93 -27.00 6.07
N ASN A 31 -12.92 -26.99 7.42
CA ASN A 31 -12.27 -27.97 8.29
C ASN A 31 -12.71 -29.43 8.06
N GLY A 32 -11.80 -30.36 8.37
CA GLY A 32 -12.12 -31.79 8.56
C GLY A 32 -10.92 -32.56 9.14
N ALA A 33 -10.88 -32.74 10.46
CA ALA A 33 -9.81 -33.44 11.15
C ALA A 33 -10.04 -34.96 11.18
N HIS A 34 -8.95 -35.75 11.29
CA HIS A 34 -9.00 -37.02 12.02
C HIS A 34 -7.66 -37.31 12.71
N GLU A 35 -7.75 -38.01 13.85
CA GLU A 35 -6.76 -38.04 14.92
C GLU A 35 -5.88 -39.30 14.92
N SER A 36 -4.66 -39.18 15.49
CA SER A 36 -3.86 -40.18 16.24
C SER A 36 -2.51 -39.50 16.54
N SER A 37 -2.11 -39.07 17.75
CA SER A 37 -2.12 -39.73 19.07
C SER A 37 -1.38 -41.08 19.01
N THR A 38 -0.37 -41.41 19.81
CA THR A 38 0.00 -40.95 21.17
C THR A 38 1.47 -41.34 21.46
N LEU A 39 2.26 -40.46 22.11
CA LEU A 39 3.27 -40.67 23.20
C LEU A 39 4.09 -42.01 23.29
N LEU A 40 5.31 -42.11 23.83
CA LEU A 40 6.04 -41.31 24.83
C LEU A 40 7.58 -41.49 24.69
N SER A 41 8.28 -40.49 25.19
CA SER A 41 9.71 -40.38 25.45
C SER A 41 10.30 -41.34 26.51
N ALA A 42 11.64 -41.42 26.48
CA ALA A 42 12.57 -41.43 27.64
C ALA A 42 13.23 -42.74 28.14
N ILE A 43 14.52 -42.89 27.77
CA ILE A 43 15.71 -42.92 28.67
C ILE A 43 16.11 -44.22 29.41
N GLN A 44 17.45 -44.34 29.60
CA GLN A 44 18.24 -45.28 30.43
C GLN A 44 18.41 -46.73 29.91
N VAL A 45 19.51 -47.48 30.10
CA VAL A 45 20.96 -47.32 30.43
C VAL A 45 21.41 -48.65 31.07
N ASN A 46 22.66 -49.06 30.80
CA ASN A 46 23.44 -50.09 31.54
C ASN A 46 23.12 -51.59 31.28
N GLY A 47 24.16 -52.43 31.22
CA GLY A 47 24.06 -53.90 31.20
C GLY A 47 25.21 -54.62 30.49
N ASN A 48 26.13 -55.23 31.25
CA ASN A 48 27.39 -55.83 30.78
C ASN A 48 27.32 -57.37 30.62
N ASN A 49 28.22 -57.92 29.79
CA ASN A 49 28.88 -59.26 29.85
C ASN A 49 28.16 -60.59 29.50
N GLY A 50 28.92 -61.50 28.86
CA GLY A 50 28.76 -62.97 28.96
C GLY A 50 28.44 -63.72 27.64
N ASP A 51 29.35 -63.83 26.66
CA ASP A 51 30.32 -64.96 26.42
C ASP A 51 29.67 -66.24 25.77
N PRO A 52 30.38 -67.27 25.26
CA PRO A 52 30.23 -67.66 23.85
C PRO A 52 29.75 -69.11 23.63
N ASN A 53 29.45 -69.48 22.37
CA ASN A 53 29.49 -70.87 21.91
C ASN A 53 29.68 -70.99 20.38
N GLU A 54 30.90 -71.33 20.00
CA GLU A 54 31.31 -72.32 19.00
C GLU A 54 30.23 -72.97 18.10
N VAL A 55 30.31 -72.75 16.79
CA VAL A 55 30.22 -73.82 15.76
C VAL A 55 31.25 -73.54 14.67
N ASP A 56 31.96 -74.59 14.26
CA ASP A 56 33.08 -74.60 13.32
C ASP A 56 32.66 -74.53 11.83
N GLY A 57 33.60 -74.22 10.94
CA GLY A 57 33.55 -74.59 9.53
C GLY A 57 33.08 -73.53 8.54
N VAL A 58 34.02 -72.71 8.05
CA VAL A 58 34.48 -72.68 6.64
C VAL A 58 35.38 -71.47 6.39
N VAL A 59 36.63 -71.74 5.99
CA VAL A 59 37.58 -70.72 5.52
C VAL A 59 37.17 -70.28 4.11
N VAL A 60 36.51 -69.13 3.99
CA VAL A 60 36.41 -68.39 2.72
C VAL A 60 36.85 -66.95 2.93
N ASP A 61 37.91 -66.62 2.19
CA ASP A 61 38.50 -65.30 2.02
C ASP A 61 37.49 -64.14 2.05
N SER A 62 37.46 -63.46 3.21
CA SER A 62 36.61 -62.30 3.50
C SER A 62 37.42 -61.07 3.96
N SER A 63 38.73 -61.23 4.19
CA SER A 63 39.62 -60.16 4.65
C SER A 63 40.02 -59.21 3.50
N ASP A 64 40.19 -59.75 2.28
CA ASP A 64 40.62 -58.96 1.12
C ASP A 64 39.46 -58.14 0.50
N LYS A 65 38.21 -58.58 0.72
CA LYS A 65 37.00 -57.86 0.25
C LYS A 65 36.59 -56.73 1.19
N THR A 66 36.65 -56.95 2.49
CA THR A 66 36.25 -55.94 3.49
C THR A 66 37.23 -54.76 3.53
N SER A 67 38.53 -55.04 3.44
CA SER A 67 39.57 -54.01 3.35
C SER A 67 39.50 -53.20 2.05
N LYS A 68 39.24 -53.84 0.89
CA LYS A 68 38.94 -53.13 -0.37
C LYS A 68 37.70 -52.26 -0.24
N LEU A 69 36.57 -52.81 0.21
CA LEU A 69 35.30 -52.09 0.32
C LEU A 69 35.44 -50.90 1.28
N HIS A 70 36.16 -51.05 2.39
CA HIS A 70 36.49 -49.93 3.28
C HIS A 70 37.33 -48.85 2.59
N ARG A 71 38.34 -49.23 1.77
CA ARG A 71 39.19 -48.28 1.06
C ARG A 71 38.45 -47.55 -0.07
N GLU A 72 37.58 -48.24 -0.81
CA GLU A 72 36.71 -47.65 -1.83
C GLU A 72 35.65 -46.73 -1.20
N LEU A 73 35.01 -47.14 -0.09
CA LEU A 73 34.10 -46.28 0.66
C LEU A 73 34.80 -45.08 1.29
N GLN A 74 36.06 -45.22 1.73
CA GLN A 74 36.84 -44.11 2.25
C GLN A 74 37.19 -43.12 1.14
N SER A 75 37.64 -43.60 -0.03
CA SER A 75 37.89 -42.75 -1.21
C SER A 75 36.61 -42.03 -1.66
N LEU A 76 35.49 -42.75 -1.78
CA LEU A 76 34.20 -42.15 -2.15
C LEU A 76 33.69 -41.19 -1.07
N LYS A 77 33.94 -41.45 0.21
CA LYS A 77 33.61 -40.54 1.32
C LYS A 77 34.49 -39.29 1.29
N GLU A 78 35.77 -39.42 0.93
CA GLU A 78 36.70 -38.31 0.76
C GLU A 78 36.28 -37.45 -0.45
N ASP A 79 36.07 -38.05 -1.63
CA ASP A 79 35.56 -37.38 -2.84
C ASP A 79 34.19 -36.69 -2.62
N LEU A 80 33.21 -37.41 -2.04
CA LEU A 80 31.91 -36.80 -1.72
C LEU A 80 32.07 -35.72 -0.65
N SER A 81 32.95 -35.89 0.34
CA SER A 81 33.18 -34.85 1.34
C SER A 81 33.85 -33.62 0.74
N GLU A 82 34.77 -33.75 -0.22
CA GLU A 82 35.41 -32.60 -0.89
C GLU A 82 34.40 -31.85 -1.75
N VAL A 83 33.62 -32.57 -2.57
CA VAL A 83 32.55 -31.98 -3.38
C VAL A 83 31.46 -31.35 -2.51
N VAL A 84 31.04 -32.01 -1.43
CA VAL A 84 30.00 -31.49 -0.51
C VAL A 84 30.55 -30.34 0.34
N VAL A 85 31.81 -30.36 0.79
CA VAL A 85 32.44 -29.23 1.52
C VAL A 85 32.60 -28.03 0.60
N TRP A 86 32.99 -28.20 -0.66
CA TRP A 86 33.00 -27.10 -1.64
C TRP A 86 31.58 -26.56 -1.86
N LYS A 87 30.60 -27.43 -2.10
CA LYS A 87 29.18 -27.06 -2.28
C LYS A 87 28.66 -26.30 -1.05
N PHE A 88 28.90 -26.81 0.15
CA PHE A 88 28.45 -26.24 1.42
C PHE A 88 29.16 -24.91 1.72
N ARG A 89 30.46 -24.80 1.42
CA ARG A 89 31.21 -23.54 1.53
C ARG A 89 30.68 -22.48 0.57
N LEU A 90 30.28 -22.85 -0.64
CA LEU A 90 29.60 -21.95 -1.58
C LEU A 90 28.21 -21.54 -1.07
N TRP A 91 27.40 -22.50 -0.60
CA TRP A 91 26.09 -22.21 0.02
C TRP A 91 26.20 -21.30 1.24
N MET A 92 27.22 -21.48 2.09
CA MET A 92 27.49 -20.60 3.24
C MET A 92 27.87 -19.19 2.81
N VAL A 93 28.66 -19.02 1.73
CA VAL A 93 28.97 -17.69 1.16
C VAL A 93 27.71 -17.03 0.59
N ILE A 94 26.89 -17.78 -0.16
CA ILE A 94 25.61 -17.28 -0.71
C ILE A 94 24.66 -16.86 0.43
N LEU A 95 24.51 -17.70 1.46
CA LEU A 95 23.72 -17.40 2.64
C LEU A 95 24.22 -16.14 3.37
N PHE A 96 25.54 -16.01 3.54
CA PHE A 96 26.15 -14.84 4.16
C PHE A 96 25.87 -13.55 3.37
N VAL A 97 25.95 -13.60 2.03
CA VAL A 97 25.59 -12.46 1.17
C VAL A 97 24.10 -12.11 1.30
N ILE A 98 23.20 -13.09 1.33
CA ILE A 98 21.76 -12.86 1.55
C ILE A 98 21.52 -12.21 2.92
N VAL A 99 22.15 -12.72 3.98
CA VAL A 99 22.06 -12.14 5.33
C VAL A 99 22.61 -10.71 5.37
N ALA A 100 23.72 -10.43 4.68
CA ALA A 100 24.28 -9.08 4.59
C ALA A 100 23.36 -8.11 3.84
N ILE A 101 22.69 -8.56 2.77
CA ILE A 101 21.69 -7.77 2.04
C ILE A 101 20.48 -7.49 2.94
N LEU A 102 19.93 -8.50 3.62
CA LEU A 102 18.81 -8.32 4.55
C LEU A 102 19.17 -7.40 5.71
N LEU A 103 20.37 -7.52 6.27
CA LEU A 103 20.87 -6.62 7.31
C LEU A 103 21.02 -5.18 6.79
N GLY A 104 21.52 -5.01 5.56
CA GLY A 104 21.60 -3.70 4.91
C GLY A 104 20.22 -3.06 4.69
N ILE A 105 19.22 -3.84 4.26
CA ILE A 105 17.84 -3.39 4.12
C ILE A 105 17.25 -2.99 5.48
N VAL A 106 17.43 -3.81 6.52
CA VAL A 106 16.95 -3.51 7.88
C VAL A 106 17.60 -2.24 8.44
N ILE A 107 18.92 -2.08 8.28
CA ILE A 107 19.62 -0.85 8.68
C ILE A 107 19.10 0.35 7.90
N SER A 108 18.89 0.23 6.58
CA SER A 108 18.32 1.32 5.78
C SER A 108 16.92 1.70 6.24
N ILE A 109 16.05 0.73 6.56
CA ILE A 109 14.70 1.01 7.08
C ILE A 109 14.78 1.70 8.44
N ILE A 110 15.69 1.28 9.33
CA ILE A 110 15.89 1.91 10.64
C ILE A 110 16.38 3.36 10.47
N VAL A 111 17.34 3.62 9.57
CA VAL A 111 17.82 4.98 9.30
C VAL A 111 16.69 5.85 8.75
N CYS A 112 15.98 5.39 7.70
CA CYS A 112 14.84 6.12 7.12
C CYS A 112 13.62 6.27 8.05
N ALA A 113 13.53 5.50 9.14
CA ALA A 113 12.47 5.61 10.15
C ALA A 113 12.88 6.44 11.39
N VAL A 114 14.17 6.69 11.57
CA VAL A 114 14.73 7.53 12.64
C VAL A 114 15.02 8.95 12.13
N GLU A 115 15.38 9.07 10.85
CA GLU A 115 15.29 10.32 10.09
C GLU A 115 13.81 10.61 9.79
N VAL A 116 13.07 10.98 10.85
CA VAL A 116 11.92 11.88 10.73
C VAL A 116 12.47 13.12 10.05
N ASP A 117 12.10 13.33 8.79
CA ASP A 117 12.61 14.46 8.00
C ASP A 117 12.38 15.75 8.80
N ALA A 118 13.38 16.63 8.82
CA ALA A 118 13.31 17.85 9.63
C ALA A 118 12.22 18.83 9.13
N ASP A 119 11.57 18.54 8.00
CA ASP A 119 10.37 19.21 7.54
C ASP A 119 9.08 18.58 8.09
N GLU A 120 9.02 17.31 8.49
CA GLU A 120 7.77 16.66 8.91
C GLU A 120 7.17 17.31 10.18
N ASN A 121 8.03 17.85 11.05
CA ASN A 121 7.63 18.55 12.27
C ASN A 121 7.40 20.07 12.06
N TYR A 122 6.47 20.43 11.19
CA TYR A 122 6.04 21.83 11.01
C TYR A 122 5.35 22.38 12.27
N ASP A 123 5.95 23.38 12.89
CA ASP A 123 5.30 24.16 13.93
C ASP A 123 4.17 25.03 13.36
N LYS A 124 2.94 24.52 13.37
CA LYS A 124 1.73 25.25 12.96
C LYS A 124 1.54 26.57 13.74
N SER A 125 2.14 26.74 14.92
CA SER A 125 2.04 28.02 15.66
C SER A 125 2.89 29.14 15.05
N SER A 126 3.88 28.80 14.21
CA SER A 126 4.65 29.77 13.41
C SER A 126 3.90 30.31 12.18
N PHE A 127 2.76 29.69 11.81
CA PHE A 127 2.03 30.03 10.59
C PHE A 127 1.09 31.22 10.85
N VAL A 128 1.62 32.44 10.69
CA VAL A 128 0.92 33.70 10.96
C VAL A 128 0.38 34.40 9.71
N VAL A 129 0.80 33.99 8.51
CA VAL A 129 0.39 34.64 7.26
C VAL A 129 -0.88 33.98 6.72
N GLY A 130 -2.00 34.69 6.81
CA GLY A 130 -3.28 34.24 6.26
C GLY A 130 -3.34 34.37 4.73
N ARG A 131 -3.84 33.33 4.05
CA ARG A 131 -4.24 33.37 2.65
C ARG A 131 -5.70 32.93 2.51
N PHE A 132 -6.47 33.69 1.75
CA PHE A 132 -7.89 33.47 1.59
C PHE A 132 -8.25 33.08 0.16
N PHE A 133 -9.22 32.17 0.04
CA PHE A 133 -9.85 31.83 -1.23
C PHE A 133 -11.35 31.92 -1.05
N LYS A 134 -12.03 32.62 -1.97
CA LYS A 134 -13.49 32.62 -2.04
C LYS A 134 -13.93 31.95 -3.32
N GLY A 135 -15.10 31.35 -3.29
CA GLY A 135 -15.66 30.70 -4.45
C GLY A 135 -17.15 30.48 -4.36
N ASN A 136 -17.67 29.88 -5.42
CA ASN A 136 -19.04 29.45 -5.51
C ASN A 136 -19.16 28.20 -6.39
N PHE A 137 -20.17 27.39 -6.09
CA PHE A 137 -20.58 26.23 -6.88
C PHE A 137 -22.09 26.04 -6.78
N THR A 138 -22.67 25.46 -7.82
CA THR A 138 -24.10 25.22 -7.95
C THR A 138 -24.42 23.77 -7.62
N LEU A 139 -25.42 23.57 -6.76
CA LEU A 139 -25.97 22.26 -6.44
C LEU A 139 -27.02 21.88 -7.51
N SER A 140 -26.95 20.66 -8.01
CA SER A 140 -28.00 20.06 -8.85
C SER A 140 -29.12 19.46 -8.01
N ASN A 141 -28.76 18.87 -6.87
CA ASN A 141 -29.67 18.16 -5.97
C ASN A 141 -29.33 18.48 -4.52
N SER A 142 -30.37 18.72 -3.75
CA SER A 142 -30.34 18.96 -2.31
C SER A 142 -31.67 18.52 -1.71
N THR A 143 -31.69 17.37 -1.02
CA THR A 143 -32.87 16.90 -0.27
C THR A 143 -32.86 17.35 1.20
N LEU A 144 -31.81 18.07 1.61
CA LEU A 144 -31.54 18.50 2.98
C LEU A 144 -32.10 19.89 3.28
N GLU A 145 -32.45 20.15 4.55
CA GLU A 145 -32.80 21.49 5.03
C GLU A 145 -31.58 22.41 5.04
N GLN A 146 -31.78 23.71 4.77
CA GLN A 146 -30.71 24.67 4.53
C GLN A 146 -29.60 24.71 5.60
N GLU A 147 -29.95 24.61 6.89
CA GLU A 147 -28.97 24.58 7.98
C GLU A 147 -28.14 23.29 7.98
N SER A 148 -28.80 22.12 7.86
CA SER A 148 -28.11 20.84 7.74
C SER A 148 -27.21 20.79 6.50
N LEU A 149 -27.67 21.37 5.39
CA LEU A 149 -26.92 21.47 4.13
C LEU A 149 -25.69 22.38 4.25
N MET A 150 -25.80 23.54 4.93
CA MET A 150 -24.65 24.40 5.26
C MET A 150 -23.59 23.64 6.06
N ASN A 151 -24.02 22.93 7.10
CA ASN A 151 -23.12 22.17 7.97
C ASN A 151 -22.48 20.99 7.20
N THR A 152 -23.24 20.25 6.40
CA THR A 152 -22.72 19.15 5.56
C THR A 152 -21.69 19.65 4.54
N LEU A 153 -21.96 20.75 3.84
CA LEU A 153 -20.99 21.30 2.89
C LEU A 153 -19.75 21.87 3.57
N ASN A 154 -19.90 22.51 4.74
CA ASN A 154 -18.73 22.99 5.47
C ASN A 154 -17.85 21.85 5.98
N GLN A 155 -18.48 20.76 6.47
CA GLN A 155 -17.80 19.53 6.83
C GLN A 155 -17.07 18.93 5.63
N GLN A 156 -17.72 18.82 4.45
CA GLN A 156 -17.05 18.34 3.23
C GLN A 156 -15.84 19.20 2.83
N LEU A 157 -15.95 20.53 2.87
CA LEU A 157 -14.81 21.41 2.58
C LEU A 157 -13.68 21.23 3.61
N THR A 158 -14.02 21.12 4.89
CA THR A 158 -13.06 20.82 5.96
C THR A 158 -12.34 19.50 5.68
N ASP A 159 -13.10 18.41 5.51
CA ASP A 159 -12.58 17.06 5.31
C ASP A 159 -11.67 16.98 4.06
N VAL A 160 -12.07 17.60 2.95
CA VAL A 160 -11.30 17.63 1.69
C VAL A 160 -9.94 18.30 1.86
N TYR A 161 -9.88 19.43 2.57
CA TYR A 161 -8.63 20.18 2.73
C TYR A 161 -7.79 19.68 3.92
N SER A 162 -8.40 19.13 4.97
CA SER A 162 -7.68 18.51 6.09
C SER A 162 -7.15 17.11 5.76
N ALA A 163 -7.79 16.35 4.87
CA ALA A 163 -7.29 15.04 4.44
C ALA A 163 -6.33 15.12 3.23
N SER A 164 -6.07 16.31 2.68
CA SER A 164 -5.18 16.49 1.53
C SER A 164 -3.71 16.59 1.97
N PRO A 165 -2.83 15.64 1.60
CA PRO A 165 -1.43 15.63 2.07
C PRO A 165 -0.62 16.88 1.71
N ALA A 166 -1.02 17.59 0.65
CA ALA A 166 -0.37 18.82 0.20
C ALA A 166 -0.87 20.10 0.92
N LEU A 167 -2.07 20.07 1.52
CA LEU A 167 -2.76 21.25 2.05
C LEU A 167 -3.07 21.19 3.54
N GLU A 168 -3.17 20.00 4.15
CA GLU A 168 -3.49 19.79 5.57
C GLU A 168 -2.63 20.65 6.50
N ARG A 169 -1.33 20.75 6.22
CA ARG A 169 -0.39 21.51 7.06
C ARG A 169 -0.69 23.01 7.08
N TYR A 170 -1.31 23.54 6.03
CA TYR A 170 -1.66 24.95 5.87
C TYR A 170 -3.15 25.24 6.11
N PHE A 171 -4.03 24.25 6.03
CA PHE A 171 -5.47 24.46 6.20
C PHE A 171 -5.81 24.91 7.62
N SER A 172 -6.60 25.97 7.73
CA SER A 172 -7.01 26.55 9.02
C SER A 172 -8.51 26.52 9.23
N ASN A 173 -9.32 26.86 8.21
CA ASN A 173 -10.77 26.90 8.34
C ASN A 173 -11.47 26.90 6.97
N SER A 174 -12.73 26.46 6.94
CA SER A 174 -13.66 26.71 5.85
C SER A 174 -14.96 27.31 6.39
N SER A 175 -15.67 28.06 5.56
CA SER A 175 -17.03 28.52 5.85
C SER A 175 -17.90 28.52 4.61
N ILE A 176 -19.20 28.28 4.81
CA ILE A 176 -20.25 28.50 3.81
C ILE A 176 -20.93 29.83 4.15
N ASN A 177 -20.62 30.89 3.40
CA ASN A 177 -21.08 32.25 3.69
C ASN A 177 -22.57 32.44 3.36
N GLY A 178 -23.17 31.57 2.53
CA GLY A 178 -24.60 31.57 2.24
C GLY A 178 -24.98 30.90 0.93
N PHE A 179 -26.29 30.87 0.66
CA PHE A 179 -26.86 30.41 -0.61
C PHE A 179 -27.47 31.57 -1.38
N LYS A 180 -27.23 31.59 -2.68
CA LYS A 180 -27.98 32.39 -3.64
C LYS A 180 -28.66 31.42 -4.60
N ASP A 181 -29.95 31.23 -4.44
CA ASP A 181 -30.73 30.19 -5.11
C ASP A 181 -30.08 28.81 -4.86
N THR A 182 -29.66 28.09 -5.90
CA THR A 182 -28.94 26.81 -5.80
C THR A 182 -27.42 26.94 -5.70
N THR A 183 -26.88 28.16 -5.63
CA THR A 183 -25.44 28.42 -5.62
C THR A 183 -24.93 28.70 -4.21
N ALA A 184 -24.10 27.80 -3.69
CA ALA A 184 -23.35 28.00 -2.45
C ALA A 184 -22.22 29.03 -2.67
N GLN A 185 -22.01 29.90 -1.70
CA GLN A 185 -20.82 30.73 -1.59
C GLN A 185 -19.97 30.23 -0.41
N PHE A 186 -18.66 30.12 -0.63
CA PHE A 186 -17.74 29.58 0.37
C PHE A 186 -16.46 30.39 0.45
N GLU A 187 -15.80 30.28 1.60
CA GLU A 187 -14.50 30.88 1.90
C GLU A 187 -13.59 29.84 2.57
N LEU A 188 -12.31 29.86 2.22
CA LEU A 188 -11.28 28.98 2.74
C LEU A 188 -10.13 29.82 3.29
N GLN A 189 -9.70 29.51 4.50
CA GLN A 189 -8.58 30.14 5.17
C GLN A 189 -7.43 29.15 5.30
N PHE A 190 -6.27 29.56 4.81
CA PHE A 190 -5.00 28.87 5.00
C PHE A 190 -4.03 29.77 5.77
N LEU A 191 -3.18 29.16 6.58
CA LEU A 191 -2.10 29.82 7.32
C LEU A 191 -0.75 29.32 6.78
N MET A 192 0.21 30.23 6.68
CA MET A 192 1.54 29.98 6.09
C MET A 192 2.65 30.55 6.99
N PRO A 193 3.87 30.02 6.92
CA PRO A 193 5.05 30.63 7.54
C PRO A 193 5.39 31.99 6.90
N LEU A 194 6.35 32.71 7.47
CA LEU A 194 6.80 34.00 6.93
C LEU A 194 7.49 33.85 5.56
N GLU A 195 8.29 32.81 5.34
CA GLU A 195 8.84 32.46 4.01
C GLU A 195 7.81 31.74 3.12
N HIS A 196 6.78 32.46 2.67
CA HIS A 196 5.62 31.88 1.97
C HIS A 196 5.69 31.89 0.43
N GLU A 197 6.67 32.54 -0.21
CA GLU A 197 6.72 32.71 -1.68
C GLU A 197 6.61 31.39 -2.48
N GLU A 198 7.29 30.33 -2.05
CA GLU A 198 7.21 29.02 -2.71
C GLU A 198 5.90 28.30 -2.39
N VAL A 199 5.43 28.42 -1.13
CA VAL A 199 4.13 27.92 -0.68
C VAL A 199 3.00 28.53 -1.52
N LEU A 200 3.08 29.83 -1.85
CA LEU A 200 2.10 30.53 -2.68
C LEU A 200 2.03 29.99 -4.12
N ARG A 201 3.17 29.53 -4.66
CA ARG A 201 3.36 29.12 -6.07
C ARG A 201 3.02 27.66 -6.31
N PHE A 202 3.27 26.79 -5.34
CA PHE A 202 3.06 25.35 -5.48
C PHE A 202 1.82 24.86 -4.69
N PRO A 203 1.91 24.52 -3.38
CA PRO A 203 0.80 23.90 -2.65
C PRO A 203 -0.43 24.81 -2.60
N LEU A 204 -0.28 26.08 -2.23
CA LEU A 204 -1.40 27.04 -2.14
C LEU A 204 -1.67 27.80 -3.42
N SER A 205 -1.21 27.32 -4.58
CA SER A 205 -1.62 27.95 -5.84
C SER A 205 -3.14 27.85 -6.03
N LEU A 206 -3.78 28.89 -6.59
CA LEU A 206 -5.22 28.87 -6.90
C LEU A 206 -5.63 27.66 -7.73
N LYS A 207 -4.73 27.21 -8.63
CA LYS A 207 -4.92 26.00 -9.43
C LYS A 207 -4.94 24.73 -8.57
N MET A 208 -4.03 24.59 -7.61
CA MET A 208 -3.98 23.42 -6.72
C MET A 208 -5.20 23.34 -5.81
N VAL A 209 -5.51 24.43 -5.09
CA VAL A 209 -6.66 24.52 -4.17
C VAL A 209 -7.99 24.27 -4.91
N LYS A 210 -8.14 24.81 -6.12
CA LYS A 210 -9.31 24.55 -6.97
C LYS A 210 -9.36 23.10 -7.49
N ASN A 211 -8.23 22.54 -7.92
CA ASN A 211 -8.20 21.21 -8.52
C ASN A 211 -8.53 20.11 -7.50
N ILE A 212 -8.10 20.24 -6.25
CA ILE A 212 -8.45 19.31 -5.17
C ILE A 212 -9.97 19.27 -4.94
N LEU A 213 -10.61 20.44 -4.90
CA LEU A 213 -12.07 20.52 -4.75
C LEU A 213 -12.83 20.04 -6.00
N LEU A 214 -12.30 20.31 -7.21
CA LEU A 214 -12.85 19.73 -8.45
C LEU A 214 -12.80 18.21 -8.41
N GLN A 215 -11.65 17.63 -8.03
CA GLN A 215 -11.50 16.18 -7.93
C GLN A 215 -12.54 15.60 -6.98
N HIS A 216 -12.68 16.17 -5.78
CA HIS A 216 -13.73 15.75 -4.84
C HIS A 216 -15.14 15.79 -5.46
N PHE A 217 -15.50 16.87 -6.18
CA PHE A 217 -16.82 16.95 -6.84
C PHE A 217 -16.99 15.99 -8.03
N TYR A 218 -15.91 15.57 -8.70
CA TYR A 218 -15.96 14.54 -9.74
C TYR A 218 -16.05 13.13 -9.14
N ASP A 219 -15.48 12.91 -7.96
CA ASP A 219 -15.54 11.65 -7.22
C ASP A 219 -16.88 11.47 -6.45
N GLN A 220 -17.75 12.48 -6.41
CA GLN A 220 -19.09 12.40 -5.81
C GLN A 220 -20.11 11.70 -6.73
N ASP A 221 -20.77 10.66 -6.21
CA ASP A 221 -21.87 9.98 -6.90
C ASP A 221 -23.09 10.89 -7.12
N SER A 222 -23.56 10.97 -8.36
CA SER A 222 -24.72 11.78 -8.76
C SER A 222 -26.07 11.30 -8.19
N GLY A 223 -26.11 10.10 -7.59
CA GLY A 223 -27.26 9.56 -6.87
C GLY A 223 -27.34 9.95 -5.38
N GLY A 224 -26.37 10.72 -4.86
CA GLY A 224 -26.34 11.16 -3.47
C GLY A 224 -27.44 12.17 -3.08
N PRO A 225 -27.67 12.39 -1.77
CA PRO A 225 -28.61 13.40 -1.26
C PRO A 225 -28.16 14.86 -1.52
N LEU A 226 -26.91 15.02 -1.91
CA LEU A 226 -26.22 16.28 -2.20
C LEU A 226 -25.30 16.02 -3.40
N PHE A 227 -25.51 16.75 -4.51
CA PHE A 227 -24.66 16.65 -5.70
C PHE A 227 -24.34 18.04 -6.26
N VAL A 228 -23.03 18.32 -6.40
CA VAL A 228 -22.50 19.59 -6.90
C VAL A 228 -22.11 19.48 -8.37
N ILE A 229 -22.42 20.49 -9.19
CA ILE A 229 -21.99 20.56 -10.59
C ILE A 229 -20.50 20.95 -10.64
N PRO A 230 -19.55 20.07 -11.03
CA PRO A 230 -18.11 20.40 -10.93
C PRO A 230 -17.72 21.58 -11.84
N THR A 231 -18.33 21.68 -13.03
CA THR A 231 -18.09 22.77 -13.99
C THR A 231 -18.62 24.14 -13.55
N SER A 232 -19.51 24.18 -12.55
CA SER A 232 -19.99 25.43 -11.95
C SER A 232 -18.94 26.11 -11.08
N LEU A 233 -17.96 25.36 -10.53
CA LEU A 233 -17.00 25.88 -9.56
C LEU A 233 -16.22 27.09 -10.09
N ARG A 234 -16.37 28.21 -9.38
CA ARG A 234 -15.53 29.40 -9.49
C ARG A 234 -14.79 29.59 -8.17
N MET A 235 -13.54 30.00 -8.25
CA MET A 235 -12.68 30.23 -7.10
C MET A 235 -11.67 31.31 -7.47
N GLU A 236 -11.38 32.21 -6.53
CA GLU A 236 -10.41 33.29 -6.65
C GLU A 236 -9.68 33.48 -5.30
N ALA A 237 -8.43 33.93 -5.36
CA ALA A 237 -7.61 34.23 -4.19
C ALA A 237 -7.57 35.76 -3.96
N TYR A 238 -7.47 36.19 -2.70
CA TYR A 238 -7.35 37.59 -2.28
C TYR A 238 -6.54 37.74 -0.99
#